data_AF-A0A2E5EK48-F1
#
_entry.id   AF-A0A2E5EK48-F1
#
_cell.length_a   1.000
_cell.length_b   1.000
_cell.length_c   1.000
_cell.angle_alpha   90.00
_cell.angle_beta   90.00
_cell.angle_gamma   90.00
#
_symmetry.space_group_name_H-M   'P 1'
#
loop_
_entity.id
_entity.type
_entity.pdbx_description
1 polymer ?
#
loop_
_entity_poly.entity_id
_entity_poly.type
_entity_poly.pdbx_seq_one_letter_code
_entity_poly.pdbx_strand_id
1 'polypeptide(L)'
;MVNPFKEVNWKPDNAEKRTFGKSLIIGFPIIAVIFLLVLRAKNGEWQTDFPIKLAACGAGAGVLFILIPQIATPVYVVWYCLACCIGLVIGNVLLGIVFYVLVGGLGLFMRLIGRDTMGRRFDRSASTYWRDAKQPTDPKRYFSQF
;
A
#
# COMPACT_ATOMS: atom_id res chain seq x y z
N MET A 1 5.12 -6.84 -11.44
CA MET A 1 5.02 -6.75 -9.96
C MET A 1 6.43 -6.47 -9.44
N VAL A 2 6.63 -5.33 -8.77
CA VAL A 2 7.89 -5.06 -8.05
C VAL A 2 7.99 -6.13 -6.96
N ASN A 3 9.10 -6.86 -6.90
CA ASN A 3 9.30 -7.89 -5.88
C ASN A 3 9.87 -7.21 -4.62
N PRO A 4 9.08 -7.00 -3.55
CA PRO A 4 9.53 -6.27 -2.37
C PRO A 4 10.66 -6.99 -1.63
N PHE A 5 10.83 -8.30 -1.83
CA PHE A 5 11.91 -9.07 -1.23
C PHE A 5 13.29 -8.74 -1.81
N LYS A 6 13.37 -8.13 -3.01
CA LYS A 6 14.65 -7.71 -3.61
C LYS A 6 15.20 -6.41 -3.03
N GLU A 7 14.34 -5.57 -2.47
CA GLU A 7 14.72 -4.28 -1.89
C GLU A 7 15.17 -4.41 -0.43
N VAL A 8 14.85 -5.52 0.23
CA VAL A 8 15.25 -5.79 1.61
C VAL A 8 16.70 -6.23 1.69
N ASN A 9 17.48 -5.56 2.54
CA ASN A 9 18.84 -5.99 2.86
C ASN A 9 18.81 -7.16 3.87
N TRP A 10 18.94 -8.39 3.36
CA TRP A 10 18.93 -9.61 4.19
C TRP A 10 20.20 -9.81 5.04
N LYS A 11 21.26 -9.04 4.77
CA LYS A 11 22.51 -9.04 5.54
C LYS A 11 22.78 -7.62 6.04
N PRO A 12 22.03 -7.15 7.05
CA PRO A 12 22.13 -5.78 7.48
C PRO A 12 23.51 -5.48 8.06
N ASP A 13 24.05 -4.30 7.72
CA ASP A 13 25.27 -3.78 8.34
C ASP A 13 25.01 -3.33 9.78
N ASN A 14 26.06 -3.18 10.58
CA ASN A 14 25.96 -2.72 11.97
C ASN A 14 25.26 -1.34 12.09
N ALA A 15 25.39 -0.47 11.09
CA ALA A 15 24.67 0.80 11.05
C ALA A 15 23.14 0.60 10.91
N GLU A 16 22.70 -0.28 10.01
CA GLU A 16 21.27 -0.57 9.78
C GLU A 16 20.62 -1.21 11.00
N LYS A 17 21.33 -2.10 11.71
CA LYS A 17 20.85 -2.70 12.96
C LYS A 17 20.61 -1.66 14.05
N ARG A 18 21.50 -0.66 14.15
CA ARG A 18 21.32 0.47 15.08
C ARG A 18 20.17 1.37 14.67
N THR A 19 19.98 1.60 13.38
CA THR A 19 18.82 2.35 12.87
C THR A 19 17.52 1.64 13.21
N PHE A 20 17.46 0.32 13.04
CA PHE A 20 16.32 -0.49 13.48
C PHE A 20 16.07 -0.34 14.98
N GLY A 21 17.11 -0.43 15.82
CA GLY A 21 17.00 -0.19 17.26
C GLY A 21 16.45 1.21 17.60
N LYS A 22 16.89 2.27 16.90
CA LYS A 22 16.34 3.63 17.04
C LYS A 22 14.87 3.68 16.64
N SER A 23 14.47 3.01 15.56
CA SER A 23 13.07 2.91 15.15
C SER A 23 12.20 2.26 16.22
N LEU A 24 12.70 1.27 16.96
CA LEU A 24 11.97 0.69 18.10
C LEU A 24 11.83 1.68 19.26
N ILE A 25 12.91 2.39 19.61
CA ILE A 25 12.93 3.39 20.69
C ILE A 25 11.95 4.53 20.41
N ILE A 26 11.75 4.92 19.15
CA ILE A 26 10.83 5.99 18.77
C ILE A 26 9.41 5.44 18.53
N GLY A 27 9.30 4.32 17.82
CA GLY A 27 8.02 3.76 17.39
C GLY A 27 7.16 3.24 18.54
N PHE A 28 7.75 2.50 19.50
CA PHE A 28 6.99 1.94 20.62
C PHE A 28 6.40 3.01 21.55
N PRO A 29 7.12 4.08 21.93
CA PRO A 29 6.53 5.20 22.66
C PRO A 29 5.43 5.92 21.89
N ILE A 30 5.57 6.11 20.57
CA ILE A 30 4.49 6.70 19.75
C ILE A 30 3.25 5.81 19.80
N ILE A 31 3.42 4.50 19.62
CA ILE A 31 2.32 3.52 19.71
C ILE A 31 1.69 3.54 21.11
N ALA A 32 2.50 3.61 22.17
CA ALA A 32 2.02 3.70 23.54
C ALA A 32 1.22 4.98 23.79
N VAL A 33 1.66 6.13 23.27
CA VAL A 33 0.92 7.40 23.35
C VAL A 33 -0.41 7.29 22.61
N ILE A 34 -0.43 6.73 21.40
CA ILE A 34 -1.67 6.51 20.64
C ILE A 34 -2.62 5.60 21.44
N PHE A 35 -2.11 4.49 21.99
CA PHE A 35 -2.91 3.58 22.82
C PHE A 35 -3.47 4.28 24.06
N LEU A 36 -2.67 5.11 24.72
CA LEU A 36 -3.10 5.91 25.86
C LEU A 36 -4.24 6.85 25.45
N LEU A 37 -4.11 7.56 24.33
CA LEU A 37 -5.14 8.48 23.82
C LEU A 37 -6.44 7.74 23.45
N VAL A 38 -6.33 6.55 22.85
CA VAL A 38 -7.49 5.72 22.51
C VAL A 38 -8.17 5.17 23.76
N LEU A 39 -7.40 4.68 24.74
CA LEU A 39 -7.94 4.19 26.01
C LEU A 39 -8.58 5.32 26.82
N ARG A 40 -7.98 6.51 26.82
CA ARG A 40 -8.59 7.73 27.39
C ARG A 40 -9.91 8.06 26.71
N ALA A 41 -9.96 8.02 25.37
CA ALA A 41 -11.17 8.33 24.62
C ALA A 41 -12.30 7.32 24.85
N LYS A 42 -11.97 6.04 25.10
CA LYS A 42 -12.96 4.98 25.36
C LYS A 42 -13.41 4.88 26.81
N ASN A 43 -12.47 4.96 27.75
CA ASN A 43 -12.73 4.63 29.15
C ASN A 43 -12.79 5.87 30.05
N GLY A 44 -12.47 7.07 29.55
CA GLY A 44 -12.47 8.32 30.31
C GLY A 44 -11.35 8.44 31.36
N GLU A 45 -10.76 7.32 31.77
CA GLU A 45 -9.68 7.24 32.76
C GLU A 45 -8.30 7.14 32.12
N TRP A 46 -7.30 7.65 32.83
CA TRP A 46 -5.89 7.48 32.48
C TRP A 46 -5.41 6.08 32.89
N GLN A 47 -5.68 5.08 32.05
CA GLN A 47 -5.07 3.75 32.22
C GLN A 47 -3.63 3.78 31.70
N THR A 48 -2.70 4.11 32.58
CA THR A 48 -1.29 4.34 32.24
C THR A 48 -0.42 3.07 32.35
N ASP A 49 -0.86 2.06 33.10
CA ASP A 49 -0.07 0.86 33.38
C ASP A 49 0.32 0.08 32.13
N PHE A 50 -0.63 -0.13 31.22
CA PHE A 50 -0.38 -0.90 30.00
C PHE A 50 0.46 -0.12 28.97
N PRO A 51 0.12 1.14 28.62
CA PRO A 51 0.93 1.95 27.71
C PRO A 51 2.38 2.14 28.19
N ILE A 52 2.60 2.40 29.48
CA ILE A 52 3.95 2.61 30.02
C ILE A 52 4.78 1.33 29.95
N LYS A 53 4.21 0.17 30.31
CA LYS A 53 4.90 -1.13 30.19
C LYS A 53 5.27 -1.42 28.73
N LEU A 54 4.38 -1.12 27.79
CA LEU A 54 4.63 -1.29 26.36
C LEU A 54 5.77 -0.38 25.87
N ALA A 55 5.75 0.90 26.27
CA ALA A 55 6.80 1.86 25.93
C ALA A 55 8.15 1.44 26.52
N ALA A 56 8.18 1.06 27.80
CA ALA A 56 9.38 0.63 28.50
C ALA A 56 9.97 -0.66 27.92
N CYS A 57 9.12 -1.64 27.59
CA CYS A 57 9.53 -2.88 26.95
C CYS A 57 10.12 -2.62 25.55
N GLY A 58 9.46 -1.80 24.73
CA GLY A 58 9.93 -1.46 23.40
C GLY A 58 11.23 -0.65 23.41
N ALA A 59 11.33 0.35 24.30
CA ALA A 59 12.55 1.12 24.48
C ALA A 59 13.71 0.25 25.00
N GLY A 60 13.45 -0.63 25.97
CA GLY A 60 14.43 -1.57 26.49
C GLY A 60 14.93 -2.55 25.42
N ALA A 61 14.04 -3.10 24.61
CA ALA A 61 14.40 -3.95 23.48
C ALA A 61 15.22 -3.18 22.43
N GLY A 62 14.86 -1.93 22.14
CA GLY A 62 15.62 -1.08 21.22
C GLY A 62 17.04 -0.77 21.72
N VAL A 63 17.20 -0.49 23.02
CA VAL A 63 18.54 -0.32 23.64
C VAL A 63 19.34 -1.61 23.58
N LEU A 64 18.71 -2.76 23.86
CA LEU A 64 19.37 -4.07 23.77
C LEU A 64 19.86 -4.36 22.35
N PHE A 65 19.10 -4.00 21.32
CA PHE A 65 19.49 -4.17 19.92
C PHE A 65 20.62 -3.22 19.48
N ILE A 66 20.76 -2.05 20.11
CA ILE A 66 21.89 -1.15 19.89
C ILE A 66 23.16 -1.70 20.54
N LEU A 67 23.05 -2.25 21.75
CA LEU A 67 24.18 -2.80 22.51
C LEU A 67 24.64 -4.16 21.96
N ILE A 68 23.70 -5.02 21.55
CA ILE A 68 23.95 -6.37 21.05
C ILE A 68 23.31 -6.53 19.66
N PRO A 69 23.98 -6.03 18.60
CA PRO A 69 23.44 -6.06 17.23
C PRO A 69 23.31 -7.49 16.67
N GLN A 70 24.00 -8.48 17.25
CA GLN A 70 23.90 -9.87 16.80
C GLN A 70 22.47 -10.41 16.94
N ILE A 71 21.78 -10.09 18.04
CA ILE A 71 20.40 -10.54 18.31
C ILE A 71 19.40 -9.80 17.42
N ALA A 72 19.71 -8.56 17.02
CA ALA A 72 18.85 -7.77 16.14
C ALA A 72 18.72 -8.36 14.73
N THR A 73 19.69 -9.19 14.29
CA THR A 73 19.74 -9.73 12.92
C THR A 73 18.55 -10.64 12.58
N PRO A 74 18.25 -11.72 13.34
CA PRO A 74 17.10 -12.58 13.06
C PRO A 74 15.77 -11.83 13.18
N VAL A 75 15.65 -10.92 14.16
CA VAL A 75 14.43 -10.12 14.37
C VAL A 75 14.19 -9.18 13.19
N TYR A 76 15.23 -8.51 12.72
CA TYR A 76 15.18 -7.65 11.54
C TYR A 76 14.69 -8.43 10.31
N VAL A 77 15.30 -9.57 10.02
CA VAL A 77 14.96 -10.41 8.86
C VAL A 77 13.49 -10.85 8.89
N VAL A 78 13.01 -11.34 10.04
CA VAL A 78 11.61 -11.77 10.19
C VAL A 78 10.66 -10.58 10.06
N TRP A 79 10.97 -9.45 10.68
CA TRP A 79 10.15 -8.25 10.63
C TRP A 79 9.99 -7.71 9.21
N TYR A 80 11.08 -7.61 8.46
CA TYR A 80 11.03 -7.13 7.07
C TYR A 80 10.36 -8.15 6.14
N CYS A 81 10.53 -9.45 6.37
CA CYS A 81 9.79 -10.48 5.63
C CYS A 81 8.27 -10.32 5.81
N LEU A 82 7.81 -10.13 7.05
CA LEU A 82 6.41 -9.86 7.33
C LEU A 82 5.93 -8.57 6.65
N ALA A 83 6.73 -7.50 6.73
CA ALA A 83 6.41 -6.23 6.07
C ALA A 83 6.26 -6.41 4.54
N CYS A 84 7.13 -7.20 3.90
CA CYS A 84 7.01 -7.53 2.47
C CYS A 84 5.72 -8.29 2.16
N CYS A 85 5.39 -9.33 2.94
CA CYS A 85 4.15 -10.09 2.76
C CYS A 85 2.91 -9.19 2.88
N ILE A 86 2.89 -8.32 3.90
CA ILE A 86 1.82 -7.34 4.10
C ILE A 86 1.76 -6.37 2.91
N GLY A 87 2.91 -5.86 2.46
CA GLY A 87 3.00 -4.97 1.30
C GLY A 87 2.45 -5.59 0.01
N LEU A 88 2.70 -6.88 -0.23
CA LEU A 88 2.13 -7.61 -1.36
C LEU A 88 0.61 -7.68 -1.29
N VAL A 89 0.04 -8.00 -0.13
CA VAL A 89 -1.42 -8.06 0.05
C VAL A 89 -2.02 -6.67 -0.13
N ILE A 90 -1.49 -5.66 0.56
CA ILE A 90 -1.99 -4.28 0.50
C ILE A 90 -1.89 -3.72 -0.91
N GLY A 91 -0.78 -3.93 -1.61
CA GLY A 91 -0.61 -3.45 -2.98
C GLY A 91 -1.65 -4.01 -3.94
N ASN A 92 -1.93 -5.32 -3.86
CA ASN A 92 -2.95 -5.97 -4.67
C ASN A 92 -4.38 -5.54 -4.28
N VAL A 93 -4.66 -5.44 -2.98
CA VAL A 93 -5.97 -4.99 -2.48
C VAL A 93 -6.23 -3.54 -2.89
N LEU A 94 -5.25 -2.65 -2.73
CA LEU A 94 -5.38 -1.24 -3.09
C LEU A 94 -5.59 -1.09 -4.61
N LEU A 95 -4.84 -1.83 -5.42
CA LEU A 95 -5.05 -1.85 -6.87
C LEU A 95 -6.46 -2.34 -7.24
N GLY A 96 -6.94 -3.39 -6.57
CA GLY A 96 -8.29 -3.90 -6.72
C GLY A 96 -9.34 -2.85 -6.35
N ILE A 97 -9.19 -2.19 -5.21
CA ILE A 97 -10.08 -1.12 -4.75
C ILE A 97 -10.10 0.02 -5.79
N VAL A 98 -8.93 0.50 -6.21
CA VAL A 98 -8.83 1.57 -7.21
C VAL A 98 -9.54 1.17 -8.51
N PHE A 99 -9.33 -0.06 -8.98
CA PHE A 99 -9.99 -0.54 -10.18
C PHE A 99 -11.52 -0.59 -10.03
N TYR A 100 -12.05 -1.22 -8.98
CA TYR A 100 -13.49 -1.37 -8.82
C TYR A 100 -14.20 -0.08 -8.42
N VAL A 101 -13.59 0.75 -7.58
CA VAL A 101 -14.19 2.01 -7.11
C VAL A 101 -14.05 3.10 -8.17
N LEU A 102 -12.87 3.33 -8.73
CA LEU A 102 -12.70 4.40 -9.71
C LEU A 102 -13.17 3.97 -11.09
N VAL A 103 -12.64 2.88 -11.65
CA VAL A 103 -12.98 2.46 -13.02
C VAL A 103 -14.39 1.87 -13.06
N GLY A 104 -14.70 0.95 -12.14
CA GLY A 104 -16.03 0.37 -12.00
C GLY A 104 -17.09 1.40 -11.62
N GLY A 105 -16.81 2.27 -10.65
CA GLY A 105 -17.70 3.36 -10.24
C GLY A 105 -17.95 4.36 -11.37
N LEU A 106 -16.93 4.73 -12.13
CA LEU A 106 -17.10 5.59 -13.32
C LEU A 106 -17.98 4.93 -14.38
N GLY A 107 -17.77 3.64 -14.66
CA GLY A 107 -18.60 2.89 -15.59
C GLY A 107 -20.06 2.80 -15.15
N LEU A 108 -20.30 2.57 -13.85
CA LEU A 108 -21.64 2.57 -13.28
C LEU A 108 -22.29 3.97 -13.37
N PHE A 109 -21.53 5.02 -13.07
CA PHE A 109 -21.99 6.41 -13.18
C PHE A 109 -22.39 6.77 -14.61
N MET A 110 -21.58 6.39 -15.62
CA MET A 110 -21.93 6.60 -17.03
C MET A 110 -23.20 5.83 -17.43
N ARG A 111 -23.39 4.62 -16.88
CA ARG A 111 -24.61 3.84 -17.08
C ARG A 111 -25.84 4.50 -16.46
N LEU A 112 -25.72 5.07 -15.26
CA LEU A 112 -26.81 5.79 -14.58
C LEU A 112 -27.22 7.06 -15.33
N ILE A 113 -26.28 7.80 -15.91
CA ILE A 113 -26.56 8.98 -16.75
C ILE A 113 -27.08 8.57 -18.15
N GLY A 114 -27.09 7.28 -18.48
CA GLY A 114 -27.54 6.78 -19.78
C GLY A 114 -26.58 7.08 -20.92
N ARG A 115 -25.33 7.48 -20.62
CA ARG A 115 -24.33 7.88 -21.60
C ARG A 115 -23.52 6.67 -22.06
N ASP A 116 -23.88 6.13 -23.22
CA ASP A 116 -23.15 5.03 -23.87
C ASP A 116 -22.14 5.57 -24.89
N THR A 117 -20.99 6.04 -24.42
CA THR A 117 -19.94 6.59 -25.30
C THR A 117 -19.32 5.55 -26.22
N MET A 118 -19.40 4.27 -25.86
CA MET A 118 -18.81 3.18 -26.63
C MET A 118 -19.82 2.43 -27.50
N GLY A 119 -21.09 2.85 -27.53
CA GLY A 119 -22.14 2.22 -28.35
C GLY A 119 -22.28 0.72 -28.08
N ARG A 120 -22.14 0.31 -26.81
CA ARG A 120 -22.15 -1.09 -26.39
C ARG A 120 -23.57 -1.66 -26.26
N ARG A 121 -24.60 -0.82 -26.29
CA ARG A 121 -26.00 -1.29 -26.32
C ARG A 121 -26.24 -2.07 -27.60
N PHE A 122 -26.78 -3.28 -27.43
CA PHE A 122 -27.16 -4.15 -28.54
C PHE A 122 -28.42 -3.61 -29.21
N ASP A 123 -28.28 -3.08 -30.42
CA ASP A 123 -29.35 -2.71 -31.30
C ASP A 123 -29.75 -3.90 -32.19
N ARG A 124 -30.93 -4.48 -31.90
CA ARG A 124 -31.48 -5.61 -32.69
C ARG A 124 -31.96 -5.20 -34.08
N SER A 125 -32.12 -3.91 -34.34
CA SER A 125 -32.58 -3.37 -35.62
C SER A 125 -31.43 -2.98 -36.55
N ALA A 126 -30.20 -2.92 -36.04
CA ALA A 126 -29.02 -2.61 -36.82
C ALA A 126 -28.64 -3.78 -37.74
N SER A 127 -28.55 -3.53 -39.04
CA SER A 127 -28.04 -4.51 -40.02
C SER A 127 -26.54 -4.80 -39.82
N THR A 128 -25.81 -3.84 -39.25
CA THR A 128 -24.38 -3.94 -38.98
C THR A 128 -23.94 -2.92 -37.91
N TYR A 129 -23.00 -3.30 -37.05
CA TYR A 129 -22.35 -2.39 -36.08
C TYR A 129 -21.08 -1.73 -36.62
N TRP A 130 -20.70 -2.03 -37.87
CA TRP A 130 -19.54 -1.43 -38.52
C TRP A 130 -19.76 0.08 -38.64
N ARG A 131 -18.78 0.87 -38.18
CA ARG A 131 -18.71 2.31 -38.43
C ARG A 131 -17.70 2.56 -39.52
N ASP A 132 -18.06 3.40 -40.48
CA ASP A 132 -17.14 3.81 -41.53
C ASP A 132 -15.90 4.45 -40.92
N ALA A 133 -14.74 3.91 -41.27
CA ALA A 133 -13.46 4.51 -40.90
C ALA A 133 -13.36 5.88 -41.58
N LYS A 134 -12.90 6.90 -40.84
CA LYS A 134 -12.56 8.19 -41.46
C LYS A 134 -11.51 7.96 -42.53
N GLN A 135 -11.89 8.19 -43.79
CA GLN A 135 -10.98 8.11 -44.92
C GLN A 135 -9.84 9.12 -44.68
N PRO A 136 -8.57 8.68 -44.69
CA PRO A 136 -7.45 9.60 -44.57
C PRO A 136 -7.45 10.55 -45.77
N THR A 137 -7.44 11.84 -45.50
CA THR A 137 -7.51 12.89 -46.53
C THR A 137 -6.29 12.96 -47.43
N ASP A 138 -5.16 12.36 -47.02
CA ASP A 138 -3.91 12.34 -47.77
C ASP A 138 -3.22 10.96 -47.65
N PRO A 139 -3.01 10.24 -48.76
CA PRO A 139 -2.26 8.99 -48.79
C PRO A 139 -0.83 9.10 -48.25
N LYS A 140 -0.19 10.27 -48.33
CA LYS A 140 1.18 10.48 -47.86
C LYS A 140 1.32 10.35 -46.34
N ARG A 141 0.24 10.57 -45.60
CA ARG A 141 0.21 10.44 -44.14
C ARG A 141 0.50 9.02 -43.64
N TYR A 142 0.30 7.99 -44.49
CA TYR A 142 0.70 6.62 -44.17
C TYR A 142 2.22 6.44 -44.12
N PHE A 143 2.99 7.25 -44.83
CA PHE A 143 4.45 7.14 -44.92
C PHE A 143 5.20 7.96 -43.86
N SER A 144 4.50 8.79 -43.06
CA SER A 144 5.08 9.65 -42.03
C SER A 144 4.50 9.34 -40.64
N GLN A 145 4.60 8.08 -40.20
CA GLN A 145 4.05 7.62 -38.92
C GLN A 145 4.97 7.87 -37.71
N PHE A 146 6.15 8.44 -37.92
CA PHE A 146 7.14 8.76 -36.89
C PHE A 146 7.57 10.22 -36.99
#